data_AF-A0A1J9P081-F1
#
_entry.id   AF-A0A1J9P081-F1
#
_cell.length_a   1.000
_cell.length_b   1.000
_cell.length_c   1.000
_cell.angle_alpha   90.00
_cell.angle_beta   90.00
_cell.angle_gamma   90.00
#
_symmetry.space_group_name_H-M   'P 1'
#
loop_
_entity.id
_entity.type
_entity.pdbx_description
1 polymer ?
#
loop_
_entity_poly.entity_id
_entity_poly.type
_entity_poly.pdbx_seq_one_letter_code
_entity_poly.pdbx_strand_id
1 'polypeptide(L)'
;RIEFCTSALGITNRDPTKTTGKRKRTVEKVIAEIPPLESVKFLPMETPHRDPILNLPTNIDITSPYALFTLFFTEECSQNISDSTNLYAKLKRDNGDTDNEAPELSGAEEEEEDKDIPPDPLPANSPLPADSGDS
;
A
#
# COMPACT_ATOMS: atom_id res chain seq x y z
N ARG A 1 -7.72 -8.19 -26.11
CA ARG A 1 -7.10 -8.69 -27.36
C ARG A 1 -6.63 -7.46 -28.12
N ILE A 2 -5.33 -7.20 -28.16
CA ILE A 2 -4.78 -5.98 -28.78
C ILE A 2 -4.19 -6.42 -30.12
N GLU A 3 -4.75 -5.90 -31.22
CA GLU A 3 -4.23 -6.12 -32.56
C GLU A 3 -3.23 -5.01 -32.89
N PHE A 4 -2.00 -5.39 -33.24
CA PHE A 4 -0.99 -4.47 -33.72
C PHE A 4 -1.04 -4.45 -35.26
N CYS A 5 -1.41 -3.31 -35.84
CA CYS A 5 -1.31 -3.09 -37.28
C CYS A 5 0.16 -2.89 -37.67
N THR A 6 0.74 -3.89 -38.35
CA THR A 6 2.05 -3.79 -39.00
C THR A 6 1.89 -3.19 -40.39
N SER A 7 2.22 -1.91 -40.52
CA SER A 7 2.34 -1.26 -41.83
C SER A 7 3.63 -1.72 -42.53
N ALA A 8 3.48 -2.06 -43.81
CA ALA A 8 4.48 -2.68 -44.66
C ALA A 8 5.72 -1.80 -44.91
N LEU A 9 6.89 -2.36 -44.63
CA LEU A 9 8.16 -2.00 -45.28
C LEU A 9 8.76 -3.28 -45.81
N GLY A 10 8.87 -3.38 -47.14
CA GLY A 10 9.37 -4.54 -47.85
C GLY A 10 10.77 -4.93 -47.39
N ILE A 11 10.93 -6.18 -46.97
CA ILE A 11 12.22 -6.80 -46.69
C ILE A 11 12.40 -7.90 -47.73
N THR A 12 13.27 -7.66 -48.70
CA THR A 12 13.79 -8.69 -49.60
C THR A 12 14.55 -9.74 -48.78
N ASN A 13 14.30 -11.01 -49.08
CA ASN A 13 14.94 -12.21 -48.50
C ASN A 13 16.43 -11.97 -48.18
N ARG A 14 16.81 -12.23 -46.92
CA ARG A 14 18.21 -12.28 -46.48
C ARG A 14 18.48 -13.66 -45.91
N ASP A 15 19.52 -14.31 -46.44
CA ASP A 15 19.95 -15.66 -46.08
C ASP A 15 20.11 -15.86 -44.57
N PRO A 16 19.67 -17.00 -44.01
CA PRO A 16 19.70 -17.26 -42.57
C PRO A 16 21.04 -17.84 -42.12
N THR A 17 22.15 -17.14 -42.35
CA THR A 17 23.45 -17.48 -41.73
C THR A 17 24.30 -16.24 -41.53
N LYS A 18 23.92 -15.40 -40.57
CA LYS A 18 24.86 -14.44 -39.98
C LYS A 18 24.57 -14.26 -38.50
N THR A 19 25.42 -14.86 -37.67
CA THR A 19 25.46 -14.66 -36.22
C THR A 19 25.63 -13.18 -35.94
N THR A 20 24.54 -12.51 -35.54
CA THR A 20 24.57 -11.11 -35.15
C THR A 20 25.08 -11.02 -33.72
N GLY A 21 26.40 -11.02 -33.56
CA GLY A 21 27.02 -10.63 -32.31
C GLY A 21 26.51 -9.24 -31.92
N LYS A 22 25.83 -9.13 -30.78
CA LYS A 22 25.44 -7.83 -30.21
C LYS A 22 26.71 -7.05 -29.93
N ARG A 23 27.08 -6.14 -30.84
CA ARG A 23 28.23 -5.25 -30.66
C ARG A 23 27.94 -4.38 -29.44
N LYS A 24 28.72 -4.58 -28.37
CA LYS A 24 28.74 -3.67 -27.22
C LYS A 24 29.15 -2.29 -27.75
N ARG A 25 28.27 -1.29 -27.65
CA ARG A 25 28.61 0.11 -27.93
C ARG A 25 29.17 0.73 -26.66
N THR A 26 30.16 1.61 -26.80
CA THR A 26 30.67 2.39 -25.68
C THR A 26 29.77 3.59 -25.45
N VAL A 27 29.78 4.14 -24.24
CA VAL A 27 28.91 5.25 -23.83
C VAL A 27 29.18 6.50 -24.66
N GLU A 28 30.46 6.76 -24.98
CA GLU A 28 30.90 7.93 -25.76
C GLU A 28 30.30 7.92 -27.17
N LYS A 29 30.19 6.73 -27.76
CA LYS A 29 29.59 6.56 -29.09
C LYS A 29 28.09 6.84 -29.08
N VAL A 30 27.40 6.48 -27.99
CA VAL A 30 25.97 6.78 -27.82
C VAL A 30 25.76 8.28 -27.62
N ILE A 31 26.61 8.94 -26.84
CA ILE A 31 26.51 10.38 -26.59
C ILE A 31 26.80 11.19 -27.86
N ALA A 32 27.77 10.78 -28.67
CA ALA A 32 28.10 11.46 -29.93
C ALA A 32 26.99 11.38 -31.00
N GLU A 33 26.05 10.43 -30.87
CA GLU A 33 24.86 10.32 -31.72
C GLU A 33 23.74 11.29 -31.28
N ILE A 34 23.80 11.85 -30.07
CA ILE A 34 22.81 12.81 -29.56
C ILE A 34 23.15 14.21 -30.09
N PRO A 35 22.23 14.89 -30.80
CA PRO A 35 22.49 16.22 -31.32
C PRO A 35 22.70 17.24 -30.18
N PRO A 36 23.56 18.27 -30.36
CA PRO A 36 23.75 19.33 -29.37
C PRO A 36 22.44 20.01 -29.00
N LEU A 37 22.25 20.35 -27.73
CA LEU A 37 20.99 20.90 -27.21
C LEU A 37 20.54 22.18 -27.92
N GLU A 38 21.47 22.99 -28.43
CA GLU A 38 21.21 24.21 -29.21
C GLU A 38 20.46 23.94 -30.52
N SER A 39 20.52 22.70 -31.03
CA SER A 39 19.82 22.26 -32.24
C SER A 39 18.49 21.55 -31.97
N VAL A 40 18.17 21.27 -30.71
CA VAL A 40 16.97 20.51 -30.32
C VAL A 40 15.84 21.47 -29.98
N LYS A 41 14.78 21.45 -30.79
CA LYS A 41 13.51 22.12 -30.45
C LYS A 41 12.62 21.14 -29.70
N PHE A 42 12.40 21.39 -28.42
CA PHE A 42 11.43 20.62 -27.63
C PHE A 42 10.02 21.07 -28.00
N LEU A 43 9.24 20.15 -28.55
CA LEU A 43 7.82 20.37 -28.77
C LEU A 43 7.07 19.98 -27.48
N PRO A 44 6.05 20.74 -27.08
CA PRO A 44 5.14 20.32 -26.03
C PRO A 44 4.60 18.93 -26.36
N MET A 45 4.68 18.00 -25.40
CA MET A 45 3.97 16.74 -25.56
C MET A 45 2.48 17.01 -25.50
N GLU A 46 1.74 16.55 -26.51
CA GLU A 46 0.30 16.50 -26.41
C GLU A 46 -0.09 15.59 -25.26
N THR A 47 -0.91 16.12 -24.35
CA THR A 47 -1.49 15.30 -23.29
C THR A 47 -2.42 14.29 -23.93
N PRO A 48 -2.28 12.98 -23.63
CA PRO A 48 -3.24 12.01 -24.12
C PRO A 48 -4.63 12.41 -23.62
N HIS A 49 -5.60 12.50 -24.54
CA HIS A 49 -7.01 12.81 -24.24
C HIS A 49 -7.73 11.61 -23.61
N ARG A 50 -7.05 10.92 -22.68
CA ARG A 50 -7.61 9.78 -21.95
C ARG A 50 -7.85 10.20 -20.52
N ASP A 51 -8.93 9.70 -19.96
CA ASP A 51 -9.20 9.89 -18.55
C ASP A 51 -8.08 9.29 -17.70
N PRO A 52 -7.77 9.89 -16.54
CA PRO A 52 -6.84 9.31 -15.59
C PRO A 52 -7.28 7.88 -15.24
N ILE A 53 -6.40 6.91 -15.48
CA ILE A 53 -6.66 5.52 -15.11
C ILE A 53 -6.14 5.33 -13.68
N LEU A 54 -7.04 4.96 -12.78
CA LEU A 54 -6.70 4.63 -11.41
C LEU A 54 -6.05 3.24 -11.35
N ASN A 55 -4.73 3.20 -11.17
CA ASN A 55 -3.95 1.97 -11.11
C ASN A 55 -3.86 1.45 -9.67
N LEU A 56 -5.01 1.12 -9.08
CA LEU A 56 -5.07 0.53 -7.75
C LEU A 56 -5.30 -0.99 -7.83
N PRO A 57 -4.84 -1.76 -6.84
CA PRO A 57 -5.23 -3.15 -6.67
C PRO A 57 -6.76 -3.30 -6.66
N THR A 58 -7.27 -4.35 -7.32
CA THR A 58 -8.70 -4.53 -7.58
C THR A 58 -9.58 -4.69 -6.34
N ASN A 59 -8.98 -4.99 -5.18
CA ASN A 59 -9.69 -5.32 -3.95
C ASN A 59 -9.59 -4.23 -2.88
N ILE A 60 -9.16 -3.01 -3.24
CA ILE A 60 -8.97 -1.92 -2.30
C ILE A 60 -10.14 -0.97 -2.36
N ASP A 61 -10.76 -0.74 -1.21
CA ASP A 61 -11.75 0.30 -1.02
C ASP A 61 -11.07 1.68 -0.98
N ILE A 62 -11.17 2.41 -2.07
CA ILE A 62 -10.58 3.75 -2.22
C ILE A 62 -11.23 4.80 -1.31
N THR A 63 -12.42 4.52 -0.79
CA THR A 63 -13.14 5.42 0.11
C THR A 63 -12.68 5.27 1.55
N SER A 64 -12.02 4.16 1.88
CA SER A 64 -11.44 3.89 3.18
C SER A 64 -10.03 4.48 3.27
N PRO A 65 -9.79 5.50 4.12
CA PRO A 65 -8.45 6.04 4.32
C PRO A 65 -7.47 4.99 4.83
N TYR A 66 -7.97 4.04 5.64
CA TYR A 66 -7.16 2.93 6.15
C TYR A 66 -6.71 2.00 5.02
N ALA A 67 -7.61 1.65 4.09
CA ALA A 67 -7.24 0.79 2.96
C ALA A 67 -6.18 1.46 2.07
N LEU A 68 -6.26 2.78 1.87
CA LEU A 68 -5.22 3.54 1.18
C LEU A 68 -3.89 3.58 1.95
N PHE A 69 -3.93 3.72 3.28
CA PHE A 69 -2.73 3.65 4.10
C PHE A 69 -2.01 2.30 3.97
N THR A 70 -2.78 1.20 3.93
CA THR A 70 -2.21 -0.16 3.84
C THR A 70 -1.48 -0.47 2.53
N LEU A 71 -1.63 0.39 1.50
CA LEU A 71 -0.82 0.31 0.27
C LEU A 71 0.67 0.55 0.53
N PHE A 72 0.98 1.38 1.52
CA PHE A 72 2.34 1.78 1.86
C PHE A 72 2.85 1.09 3.13
N PHE A 73 1.94 0.84 4.07
CA PHE A 73 2.22 0.18 5.35
C PHE A 73 1.35 -1.06 5.50
N THR A 74 1.87 -2.21 5.12
CA THR A 74 1.16 -3.48 5.24
C THR A 74 1.03 -3.89 6.71
N GLU A 75 0.07 -4.77 6.99
CA GLU A 75 -0.08 -5.36 8.33
C GLU A 75 1.20 -6.07 8.80
N GLU A 76 1.90 -6.72 7.87
CA GLU A 76 3.20 -7.35 8.12
C GLU A 76 4.26 -6.33 8.59
N CYS A 77 4.24 -5.10 8.04
CA CYS A 77 5.13 -4.04 8.48
C CYS A 77 4.87 -3.68 9.96
N SER A 78 3.60 -3.50 10.33
CA SER A 78 3.19 -3.24 11.72
C SER A 78 3.58 -4.38 12.66
N GLN A 79 3.40 -5.63 12.22
CA GLN A 79 3.79 -6.81 12.99
C GLN A 79 5.31 -6.85 13.21
N ASN A 80 6.10 -6.62 12.17
CA ASN A 80 7.56 -6.61 12.26
C ASN A 80 8.08 -5.51 13.18
N ILE A 81 7.47 -4.32 13.14
CA ILE A 81 7.79 -3.22 14.08
C ILE A 81 7.48 -3.67 15.51
N SER A 82 6.32 -4.27 15.73
CA SER A 82 5.89 -4.72 17.05
C SER A 82 6.84 -5.78 17.59
N ASP A 83 7.16 -6.81 16.80
CA ASP A 83 8.04 -7.91 17.19
C ASP A 83 9.46 -7.42 17.48
N SER A 84 9.99 -6.55 16.62
CA SER A 84 11.35 -6.00 16.77
C SER A 84 11.45 -5.10 18.01
N THR A 85 10.46 -4.24 18.22
CA THR A 85 10.38 -3.37 19.41
C THR A 85 10.29 -4.19 20.68
N ASN A 86 9.43 -5.21 20.69
CA ASN A 86 9.25 -6.10 21.83
C ASN A 86 10.51 -6.91 22.14
N LEU A 87 11.20 -7.40 21.11
CA LEU A 87 12.47 -8.11 21.26
C LEU A 87 13.55 -7.18 21.84
N TYR A 88 13.64 -5.96 21.34
CA TYR A 88 14.56 -4.95 21.87
C TYR A 88 14.28 -4.63 23.34
N ALA A 89 13.01 -4.43 23.70
CA ALA A 89 12.60 -4.16 25.08
C ALA A 89 12.92 -5.34 26.02
N LYS A 90 12.82 -6.59 25.55
CA LYS A 90 13.28 -7.77 26.30
C LYS A 90 14.79 -7.70 26.53
N LEU A 91 15.57 -7.52 25.46
CA LEU A 91 17.02 -7.46 25.55
C LEU A 91 17.51 -6.33 26.47
N LYS A 92 16.92 -5.13 26.39
CA LYS A 92 17.28 -4.02 27.28
C LYS A 92 17.01 -4.31 28.76
N ARG A 93 15.87 -4.94 29.08
CA ARG A 93 15.58 -5.38 30.45
C ARG A 93 16.59 -6.41 30.95
N ASP A 94 16.95 -7.38 30.11
CA ASP A 94 17.88 -8.45 30.46
C ASP A 94 19.33 -7.93 30.62
N ASN A 95 19.70 -6.89 29.86
CA ASN A 95 21.03 -6.30 29.87
C ASN A 95 21.26 -5.22 30.94
N GLY A 96 20.23 -4.82 31.70
CA GLY A 96 20.35 -3.89 32.84
C GLY A 96 20.71 -2.44 32.49
N ASP A 97 20.70 -2.08 31.21
CA ASP A 97 21.05 -0.76 30.67
C ASP A 97 19.80 0.14 30.73
N THR A 98 19.68 0.90 31.82
CA THR A 98 18.50 1.74 32.18
C THR A 98 18.77 3.23 32.04
N ASP A 99 19.87 3.62 31.43
CA ASP A 99 20.44 4.96 31.53
C ASP A 99 20.16 5.88 30.32
N ASN A 100 19.11 5.62 29.54
CA ASN A 100 18.57 6.63 28.62
C ASN A 100 17.03 6.68 28.66
N GLU A 101 16.55 7.58 29.50
CA GLU A 101 15.15 7.83 29.86
C GLU A 101 14.31 8.47 28.73
N ALA A 102 13.09 7.95 28.58
CA ALA A 102 11.87 8.71 28.28
C ALA A 102 10.71 8.07 29.10
N PRO A 103 9.72 8.86 29.54
CA PRO A 103 9.22 8.88 30.91
C PRO A 103 8.34 7.68 31.31
N GLU A 104 8.35 7.41 32.62
CA GLU A 104 7.36 6.53 33.26
C GLU A 104 5.94 7.05 33.05
N LEU A 105 5.13 6.28 32.33
CA LEU A 105 3.67 6.33 32.46
C LEU A 105 3.30 5.50 33.69
N SER A 106 3.45 6.09 34.88
CA SER A 106 2.75 5.60 36.06
C SER A 106 1.28 5.98 35.95
N GLY A 107 0.43 4.97 35.80
CA GLY A 107 -1.01 5.13 35.60
C GLY A 107 -1.75 3.82 35.68
N ALA A 108 -1.66 3.19 36.87
CA ALA A 108 -2.54 2.18 37.45
C ALA A 108 -2.98 1.02 36.54
N GLU A 109 -2.30 -0.10 36.71
CA GLU A 109 -2.94 -1.41 36.68
C GLU A 109 -4.00 -1.40 37.80
N GLU A 110 -5.26 -1.08 37.47
CA GLU A 110 -6.36 -1.39 38.38
C GLU A 110 -6.59 -2.90 38.28
N GLU A 111 -6.25 -3.61 39.36
CA GLU A 111 -6.70 -4.97 39.58
C GLU A 111 -8.24 -4.98 39.48
N GLU A 112 -8.79 -5.66 38.46
CA GLU A 112 -10.21 -5.98 38.46
C GLU A 112 -10.46 -7.01 39.56
N GLU A 113 -10.79 -6.49 40.75
CA GLU A 113 -11.42 -7.22 41.83
C GLU A 113 -12.81 -7.66 41.34
N ASP A 114 -12.95 -8.96 41.05
CA ASP A 114 -14.19 -9.64 40.71
C ASP A 114 -15.21 -9.44 41.84
N LYS A 115 -16.05 -8.42 41.71
CA LYS A 115 -17.19 -8.20 42.61
C LYS A 115 -18.40 -8.86 41.97
N ASP A 116 -18.87 -9.93 42.61
CA ASP A 116 -20.19 -10.51 42.44
C ASP A 116 -21.26 -9.40 42.45
N ILE A 117 -21.67 -8.94 41.27
CA ILE A 117 -22.81 -8.05 41.09
C ILE A 117 -24.07 -8.95 41.16
N PRO A 118 -24.96 -8.78 42.15
CA PRO A 118 -26.25 -9.47 42.11
C PRO A 118 -27.06 -8.97 40.91
N PRO A 119 -27.82 -9.83 40.22
CA PRO A 119 -28.58 -9.41 39.05
C PRO A 119 -29.65 -8.39 39.45
N ASP A 120 -29.60 -7.21 38.84
CA ASP A 120 -30.65 -6.19 39.00
C ASP A 120 -32.00 -6.71 38.45
N PRO A 121 -33.13 -6.37 39.11
CA PRO A 121 -34.45 -6.84 38.72
C PRO A 121 -34.88 -6.24 37.38
N LEU A 122 -35.40 -7.12 36.50
CA LEU A 122 -35.98 -6.76 35.20
C LEU A 122 -36.99 -5.60 35.35
N PRO A 123 -36.97 -4.59 34.47
CA PRO A 123 -37.97 -3.53 34.52
C PRO A 123 -39.36 -4.09 34.19
N ALA A 124 -40.27 -3.97 35.15
CA ALA A 124 -41.69 -4.12 34.91
C ALA A 124 -42.18 -3.04 33.94
N ASN A 125 -43.15 -3.43 33.10
CA ASN A 125 -44.04 -2.60 32.29
C ASN A 125 -43.57 -2.30 30.85
N SER A 126 -43.77 -3.27 29.97
CA SER A 126 -44.18 -2.98 28.59
C SER A 126 -45.70 -2.80 28.56
N PRO A 127 -46.25 -1.73 27.95
CA PRO A 127 -47.70 -1.55 27.82
C PRO A 127 -48.33 -2.66 26.98
N LEU A 128 -49.46 -3.20 27.45
CA LEU A 128 -50.32 -4.12 26.71
C LEU A 128 -50.76 -3.49 25.37
N PRO A 129 -50.77 -4.23 24.24
CA PRO A 129 -51.50 -3.78 23.07
C PRO A 129 -53.01 -3.79 23.37
N ALA A 130 -53.67 -2.71 22.93
CA ALA A 130 -55.07 -2.44 23.14
C ALA A 130 -55.97 -3.59 22.65
N ASP A 131 -56.95 -3.91 23.49
CA ASP A 131 -58.13 -4.71 23.18
C ASP A 131 -58.90 -4.04 22.03
N SER A 132 -58.79 -4.60 20.82
CA SER A 132 -59.73 -4.32 19.75
C SER A 132 -60.98 -5.15 19.98
N GLY A 133 -61.88 -4.64 20.80
CA GLY A 133 -63.27 -5.06 20.80
C GLY A 133 -63.93 -4.60 19.49
N ASP A 134 -64.45 -5.54 18.72
CA ASP A 134 -65.64 -5.31 17.90
C ASP A 134 -66.43 -6.61 17.72
N SER A 135 -67.69 -6.53 18.19
CA SER A 135 -68.92 -7.27 17.82
C SER A 135 -69.01 -8.80 17.96
#